data_AF-A0A6B3N751-F1
#
_entry.id   AF-A0A6B3N751-F1
#
_cell.length_a   1.000
_cell.length_b   1.000
_cell.length_c   1.000
_cell.angle_alpha   90.00
_cell.angle_beta   90.00
_cell.angle_gamma   90.00
#
_symmetry.space_group_name_H-M   'P 1'
#
loop_
_entity.id
_entity.type
_entity.pdbx_description
1 polymer ?
#
loop_
_entity_poly.entity_id
_entity_poly.type
_entity_poly.pdbx_seq_one_letter_code
_entity_poly.pdbx_strand_id
1 'polypeptide(L)'
;MRRDVDQRIQRVQPKLKLKYTDHETDSPGSDTGIKMLLNGQLDFAQSSRRITDKESYQARQKGFTIRAIPVAINAIAVAVHPNLKVPGLTISQLKDIYTGNITNWSEVGGPNLSIIPYSIKKEAGGTVNYFMETILDGE
;
A
#
# COMPACT_ATOMS: atom_id res chain seq x y z
N MET A 1 -9.31 5.93 -12.94
CA MET A 1 -7.98 6.47 -12.59
C MET A 1 -6.96 6.32 -13.71
N ARG A 2 -6.41 5.13 -14.04
CA ARG A 2 -5.45 5.00 -15.18
C ARG A 2 -6.02 5.57 -16.48
N ARG A 3 -7.23 5.14 -16.86
CA ARG A 3 -7.95 5.65 -18.04
C ARG A 3 -7.97 7.17 -18.14
N ASP A 4 -8.18 7.86 -17.01
CA ASP A 4 -8.34 9.31 -16.97
C ASP A 4 -6.98 10.02 -16.97
N VAL A 5 -6.01 9.47 -16.24
CA VAL A 5 -4.63 10.00 -16.14
C VAL A 5 -3.90 9.83 -17.46
N ASP A 6 -3.99 8.65 -18.09
CA ASP A 6 -3.27 8.34 -19.33
C ASP A 6 -3.78 9.22 -20.48
N GLN A 7 -5.10 9.45 -20.55
CA GLN A 7 -5.67 10.40 -21.50
C GLN A 7 -5.14 11.82 -21.28
N ARG A 8 -4.98 12.25 -20.03
CA ARG A 8 -4.43 13.57 -19.73
C ARG A 8 -2.96 13.67 -20.11
N ILE A 9 -2.16 12.65 -19.81
CA ILE A 9 -0.75 12.56 -20.20
C ILE A 9 -0.63 12.64 -21.72
N GLN A 10 -1.41 11.86 -22.47
CA GLN A 10 -1.38 11.85 -23.93
C GLN A 10 -1.75 13.20 -24.54
N ARG A 11 -2.68 13.95 -23.91
CA ARG A 11 -3.03 15.31 -24.35
C ARG A 11 -1.91 16.33 -24.11
N VAL A 12 -1.21 16.23 -22.97
CA VAL A 12 -0.17 17.18 -22.56
C VAL A 12 1.19 16.86 -23.21
N GLN A 13 1.51 15.57 -23.36
CA GLN A 13 2.73 15.08 -23.98
C GLN A 13 2.41 13.98 -25.00
N PRO A 14 1.95 14.34 -26.20
CA PRO A 14 1.49 13.38 -27.21
C PRO A 14 2.62 12.50 -27.77
N LYS A 15 3.89 12.92 -27.59
CA LYS A 15 5.05 12.11 -28.01
C LYS A 15 5.41 11.01 -27.01
N LEU A 16 4.95 11.11 -25.77
CA LEU A 16 5.20 10.08 -24.76
C LEU A 16 4.32 8.87 -25.06
N LYS A 17 4.94 7.71 -25.26
CA LYS A 17 4.25 6.43 -25.43
C LYS A 17 4.36 5.64 -24.14
N LEU A 18 3.28 5.60 -23.36
CA LEU A 18 3.25 4.81 -22.13
C LEU A 18 3.18 3.32 -22.47
N LYS A 19 4.08 2.54 -21.87
CA LYS A 19 4.04 1.07 -21.88
C LYS A 19 3.98 0.60 -20.44
N TYR A 20 2.99 -0.24 -20.14
CA TYR A 20 2.92 -0.96 -18.87
C TYR A 20 3.58 -2.32 -19.06
N THR A 21 4.46 -2.67 -18.14
CA THR A 21 5.20 -3.93 -18.15
C THR A 21 4.99 -4.60 -16.81
N ASP A 22 4.40 -5.78 -16.83
CA ASP A 22 4.32 -6.64 -15.66
C ASP A 22 5.58 -7.48 -15.55
N HIS A 23 5.94 -7.87 -14.31
CA HIS A 23 6.99 -8.85 -14.11
C HIS A 23 6.48 -10.24 -14.56
N GLU A 24 7.36 -11.08 -15.09
CA GLU A 24 6.97 -12.39 -15.65
C GLU A 24 6.35 -13.33 -14.62
N THR A 25 6.91 -13.34 -13.40
CA THR A 25 6.49 -14.23 -12.30
C THR A 25 5.98 -13.52 -11.04
N ASP A 26 6.62 -12.41 -10.66
CA ASP A 26 6.34 -11.71 -9.40
C ASP A 26 5.01 -10.94 -9.49
N SER A 27 4.25 -10.93 -8.39
CA SER A 27 3.00 -10.18 -8.32
C SER A 27 3.26 -8.66 -8.41
N PRO A 28 2.36 -7.88 -9.06
CA PRO A 28 2.48 -6.42 -9.10
C PRO A 28 2.46 -5.81 -7.70
N GLY A 29 3.38 -4.88 -7.42
CA GLY A 29 3.48 -4.20 -6.14
C GLY A 29 4.66 -3.24 -6.08
N SER A 30 4.75 -2.45 -5.00
CA SER A 30 5.82 -1.47 -4.79
C SER A 30 7.20 -2.12 -4.84
N ASP A 31 7.37 -3.28 -4.18
CA ASP A 31 8.65 -4.00 -4.15
C ASP A 31 9.06 -4.52 -5.54
N THR A 32 8.12 -5.16 -6.25
CA THR A 32 8.34 -5.65 -7.62
C THR A 32 8.68 -4.49 -8.56
N GLY A 33 7.95 -3.37 -8.49
CA GLY A 33 8.20 -2.19 -9.32
C GLY A 33 9.57 -1.56 -9.06
N ILE A 34 9.97 -1.43 -7.79
CA ILE A 34 11.30 -0.90 -7.43
C ILE A 34 12.41 -1.86 -7.89
N LYS A 35 12.22 -3.18 -7.72
CA LYS A 35 13.14 -4.20 -8.23
C LYS A 35 13.32 -4.11 -9.75
N MET A 36 12.22 -3.97 -10.49
CA MET A 36 12.27 -3.81 -11.95
C MET A 36 12.96 -2.51 -12.37
N LEU A 37 12.72 -1.40 -11.67
CA LEU A 37 13.42 -0.13 -11.88
C LEU A 37 14.93 -0.27 -11.65
N LEU A 38 15.32 -0.91 -10.54
CA LEU A 38 16.72 -1.22 -10.24
C LEU A 38 17.38 -2.14 -11.28
N ASN A 39 16.60 -2.98 -11.96
CA ASN A 39 17.08 -3.86 -13.02
C ASN A 39 17.05 -3.21 -14.40
N GLY A 40 16.69 -1.94 -14.53
CA GLY A 40 16.62 -1.22 -15.80
C GLY A 40 15.48 -1.71 -16.71
N GLN A 41 14.48 -2.39 -16.15
CA GLN A 41 13.32 -2.92 -16.89
C GLN A 41 12.21 -1.87 -17.05
N LEU A 42 12.24 -0.80 -16.25
CA LEU A 42 11.27 0.29 -16.23
C LEU A 42 12.00 1.63 -16.18
N ASP A 43 11.42 2.66 -16.80
CA ASP A 43 11.90 4.05 -16.68
C ASP A 43 11.43 4.71 -15.37
N PHE A 44 10.25 4.34 -14.89
CA PHE A 44 9.69 4.79 -13.61
C PHE A 44 8.73 3.74 -13.06
N ALA A 45 8.53 3.74 -11.74
CA ALA A 45 7.59 2.88 -11.05
C ALA A 45 6.76 3.70 -10.06
N GLN A 46 5.51 3.29 -9.84
CA GLN A 46 4.69 3.80 -8.77
C GLN A 46 4.92 2.97 -7.51
N SER A 47 5.14 3.64 -6.38
CA SER A 47 5.37 2.98 -5.10
C SER A 47 4.54 3.67 -4.02
N SER A 48 3.94 2.86 -3.16
CA SER A 48 3.24 3.29 -1.94
C SER A 48 4.17 3.45 -0.73
N ARG A 49 5.44 3.06 -0.86
CA ARG A 49 6.48 3.22 0.17
C ARG A 49 7.67 4.00 -0.34
N ARG A 50 8.49 4.50 0.58
CA ARG A 50 9.78 5.12 0.24
C ARG A 50 10.76 4.07 -0.26
N ILE A 51 11.71 4.53 -1.08
CA ILE A 51 12.90 3.75 -1.39
C ILE A 51 13.73 3.59 -0.11
N THR A 52 14.27 2.40 0.10
CA THR A 52 15.16 2.11 1.23
C THR A 52 16.58 2.61 0.96
N ASP A 53 17.40 2.73 2.00
CA ASP A 53 18.81 3.07 1.85
C ASP A 53 19.58 2.02 1.04
N LYS A 54 19.20 0.74 1.22
CA LYS A 54 19.77 -0.39 0.47
C LYS A 54 19.47 -0.27 -1.02
N GLU A 55 18.22 -0.01 -1.39
CA GLU A 55 17.81 0.18 -2.79
C GLU A 55 18.47 1.44 -3.39
N SER A 56 18.57 2.52 -2.61
CA SER A 56 19.26 3.75 -3.02
C SER A 56 20.75 3.50 -3.29
N TYR A 57 21.40 2.70 -2.44
CA TYR A 57 22.79 2.28 -2.63
C TYR A 57 22.94 1.41 -3.89
N GLN A 58 22.03 0.45 -4.10
CA GLN A 58 22.03 -0.39 -5.30
C GLN A 58 21.88 0.41 -6.59
N ALA A 59 21.01 1.43 -6.62
CA ALA A 59 20.89 2.33 -7.77
C ALA A 59 22.22 3.04 -8.06
N ARG A 60 22.88 3.57 -7.02
CA ARG A 60 24.19 4.24 -7.16
C ARG A 60 25.27 3.31 -7.69
N GLN A 61 25.31 2.06 -7.21
CA GLN A 61 26.24 1.05 -7.72
C GLN A 61 26.00 0.72 -9.20
N LYS A 62 24.77 0.90 -9.68
CA LYS A 62 24.38 0.74 -11.09
C LYS A 62 24.52 2.04 -11.90
N GLY A 63 25.07 3.10 -11.33
CA GLY A 63 25.37 4.35 -12.03
C GLY A 63 24.22 5.34 -12.15
N PHE A 64 23.13 5.16 -11.41
CA PHE A 64 22.01 6.11 -11.42
C PHE A 64 21.46 6.40 -10.01
N THR A 65 20.55 7.36 -9.92
CA THR A 65 19.83 7.65 -8.68
C THR A 65 18.34 7.55 -8.93
N ILE A 66 17.59 7.12 -7.91
CA ILE A 66 16.13 7.08 -7.97
C ILE A 66 15.61 8.33 -7.29
N ARG A 67 14.84 9.13 -8.02
CA ARG A 67 14.17 10.33 -7.50
C ARG A 67 12.72 9.99 -7.16
N ALA A 68 12.36 10.09 -5.88
CA ALA A 68 10.96 10.00 -5.45
C ALA A 68 10.24 11.32 -5.74
N ILE A 69 9.10 11.25 -6.43
CA ILE A 69 8.22 12.38 -6.69
C ILE A 69 6.85 12.07 -6.07
N PRO A 70 6.42 12.77 -5.01
CA PRO A 70 5.07 12.61 -4.46
C PRO A 70 4.03 13.04 -5.49
N VAL A 71 3.12 12.13 -5.85
CA VAL A 71 2.06 12.38 -6.85
C VAL A 71 0.65 12.24 -6.30
N ALA A 72 0.50 11.59 -5.15
CA ALA A 72 -0.78 11.37 -4.49
C ALA A 72 -0.58 11.13 -3.00
N ILE A 73 -1.62 11.46 -2.23
CA ILE A 73 -1.80 11.00 -0.85
C ILE A 73 -2.90 9.94 -0.93
N ASN A 74 -2.67 8.77 -0.32
CA ASN A 74 -3.71 7.76 -0.14
C ASN A 74 -4.08 7.68 1.35
N ALA A 75 -5.27 7.13 1.60
CA ALA A 75 -5.72 6.79 2.94
C ALA A 75 -6.18 5.34 2.93
N ILE A 76 -5.98 4.65 4.06
CA ILE A 76 -6.57 3.35 4.31
C ILE A 76 -7.81 3.58 5.17
N ALA A 77 -8.93 3.01 4.72
CA ALA A 77 -10.16 2.98 5.52
C ALA A 77 -10.34 1.60 6.12
N VAL A 78 -10.67 1.56 7.41
CA VAL A 78 -11.18 0.34 8.06
C VAL A 78 -12.70 0.37 7.95
N ALA A 79 -13.27 -0.70 7.40
CA ALA A 79 -14.70 -0.85 7.25
C ALA A 79 -15.20 -2.01 8.12
N VAL A 80 -16.38 -1.82 8.70
CA VAL A 80 -17.12 -2.85 9.42
C VAL A 80 -18.42 -3.14 8.68
N HIS A 81 -19.12 -4.21 9.08
CA HIS A 81 -20.41 -4.53 8.50
C HIS A 81 -21.39 -3.35 8.68
N PRO A 82 -22.14 -2.91 7.64
CA PRO A 82 -22.94 -1.68 7.69
C PRO A 82 -24.05 -1.68 8.76
N ASN A 83 -24.55 -2.86 9.14
CA ASN A 83 -25.57 -3.00 10.18
C ASN A 83 -25.00 -2.99 11.62
N LEU A 84 -23.67 -2.97 11.77
CA LEU A 84 -23.02 -2.95 13.07
C LEU A 84 -23.06 -1.53 13.63
N LYS A 85 -23.77 -1.36 14.75
CA LYS A 85 -23.83 -0.09 15.47
C LYS A 85 -22.61 0.01 16.40
N VAL A 86 -21.59 0.75 15.98
CA VAL A 86 -20.40 1.08 16.76
C VAL A 86 -20.09 2.57 16.55
N PRO A 87 -19.75 3.34 17.59
CA PRO A 87 -19.54 4.79 17.48
C PRO A 87 -18.29 5.18 16.67
N GLY A 88 -17.39 4.21 16.43
CA GLY A 88 -16.09 4.38 15.79
C GLY A 88 -15.04 3.56 16.53
N LEU A 89 -13.85 3.43 15.95
CA LEU A 89 -12.73 2.73 16.56
C LEU A 89 -11.53 3.69 16.64
N THR A 90 -10.84 3.66 17.79
CA THR A 90 -9.54 4.30 17.94
C THR A 90 -8.44 3.43 17.32
N ILE A 91 -7.27 4.02 17.06
CA ILE A 91 -6.10 3.26 16.55
C ILE A 91 -5.69 2.17 17.54
N SER A 92 -5.72 2.44 18.85
CA SER A 92 -5.42 1.44 19.88
C SER A 92 -6.38 0.26 19.81
N GLN A 93 -7.69 0.52 19.69
CA GLN A 93 -8.69 -0.53 19.57
C GLN A 93 -8.51 -1.35 18.29
N LEU A 94 -8.12 -0.72 17.18
CA LEU A 94 -7.77 -1.45 15.96
C LEU A 94 -6.58 -2.37 16.19
N LYS A 95 -5.51 -1.89 16.84
CA LYS A 95 -4.37 -2.73 17.21
C LYS A 95 -4.82 -3.93 18.04
N ASP A 96 -5.54 -3.67 19.12
CA ASP A 96 -6.03 -4.71 20.04
C ASP A 96 -6.96 -5.72 19.36
N ILE A 97 -7.75 -5.32 18.37
CA ILE A 97 -8.57 -6.24 17.56
C ILE A 97 -7.68 -7.15 16.71
N TYR A 98 -6.68 -6.60 16.03
CA TYR A 98 -5.83 -7.36 15.12
C TYR A 98 -4.77 -8.21 15.85
N THR A 99 -4.42 -7.87 17.10
CA THR A 99 -3.56 -8.68 17.98
C THR A 99 -4.35 -9.70 18.82
N GLY A 100 -5.68 -9.61 18.83
CA GLY A 100 -6.56 -10.55 19.55
C GLY A 100 -6.78 -10.21 21.03
N ASN A 101 -6.35 -9.03 21.48
CA ASN A 101 -6.67 -8.51 22.82
C ASN A 101 -8.14 -8.13 22.96
N ILE A 102 -8.76 -7.60 21.90
CA ILE A 102 -10.20 -7.33 21.79
C ILE A 102 -10.79 -8.34 20.81
N THR A 103 -11.79 -9.11 21.27
CA THR A 103 -12.37 -10.20 20.47
C THR A 103 -13.88 -10.10 20.33
N ASN A 104 -14.50 -9.10 20.96
CA ASN A 104 -15.94 -8.87 20.95
C ASN A 104 -16.29 -7.39 20.77
N TRP A 105 -17.29 -7.10 19.95
CA TRP A 105 -17.74 -5.74 19.66
C TRP A 105 -18.26 -4.98 20.89
N SER A 106 -18.73 -5.68 21.92
CA SER A 106 -19.17 -5.06 23.17
C SER A 106 -18.04 -4.36 23.94
N GLU A 107 -16.78 -4.77 23.74
CA GLU A 107 -15.59 -4.16 24.36
C GLU A 107 -15.28 -2.76 23.79
N VAL A 108 -15.87 -2.42 22.64
CA VAL A 108 -15.70 -1.14 21.95
C VAL A 108 -17.02 -0.37 21.80
N GLY A 109 -18.04 -0.73 22.60
CA GLY A 109 -19.34 -0.05 22.61
C GLY A 109 -20.32 -0.50 21.53
N GLY A 110 -20.08 -1.66 20.91
CA GLY A 110 -20.98 -2.32 19.97
C GLY A 110 -21.87 -3.40 20.61
N PRO A 111 -22.60 -4.19 19.79
CA PRO A 111 -23.39 -5.32 20.28
C PRO A 111 -22.48 -6.47 20.77
N ASN A 112 -23.02 -7.39 21.59
CA ASN A 112 -22.31 -8.60 22.00
C ASN A 112 -22.20 -9.59 20.83
N LEU A 113 -21.17 -9.43 20.01
CA LEU A 113 -20.87 -10.23 18.83
C LEU A 113 -19.35 -10.41 18.73
N SER A 114 -18.91 -11.62 18.37
CA SER A 114 -17.49 -11.91 18.15
C SER A 114 -16.93 -11.12 16.95
N ILE A 115 -15.66 -10.75 17.04
CA ILE A 115 -14.90 -10.06 16.00
C ILE A 115 -14.09 -11.09 15.22
N ILE A 116 -14.16 -11.01 13.90
CA ILE A 116 -13.29 -11.75 12.98
C ILE A 116 -12.56 -10.70 12.12
N PRO A 117 -11.28 -10.38 12.40
CA PRO A 117 -10.53 -9.43 11.61
C PRO A 117 -10.18 -10.03 10.25
N TYR A 118 -10.42 -9.27 9.19
CA TYR A 118 -9.99 -9.62 7.83
C TYR A 118 -8.80 -8.75 7.43
N SER A 119 -7.83 -9.36 6.77
CA SER A 119 -6.72 -8.68 6.11
C SER A 119 -6.41 -9.37 4.78
N ILE A 120 -5.86 -8.61 3.83
CA ILE A 120 -5.23 -9.26 2.67
C ILE A 120 -3.94 -9.94 3.14
N LYS A 121 -3.43 -10.91 2.37
CA LYS A 121 -2.21 -11.63 2.76
C LYS A 121 -1.05 -10.66 3.02
N LYS A 122 -0.16 -10.98 3.97
CA LYS A 122 0.99 -10.13 4.32
C LYS A 122 1.87 -9.84 3.09
N GLU A 123 1.93 -10.77 2.16
CA GLU A 123 2.69 -10.68 0.92
C GLU A 123 1.96 -9.89 -0.19
N ALA A 124 0.69 -9.52 0.02
CA ALA A 124 -0.20 -8.99 -1.01
C ALA A 124 -0.16 -7.46 -1.19
N GLY A 125 0.77 -6.75 -0.54
CA GLY A 125 1.19 -5.42 -0.97
C GLY A 125 1.10 -4.30 0.04
N GLY A 126 1.32 -3.08 -0.46
CA GLY A 126 1.63 -1.89 0.35
C GLY A 126 0.59 -1.48 1.39
N THR A 127 -0.68 -1.86 1.22
CA THR A 127 -1.73 -1.59 2.20
C THR A 127 -1.50 -2.33 3.51
N VAL A 128 -1.11 -3.61 3.46
CA VAL A 128 -0.82 -4.38 4.69
C VAL A 128 0.43 -3.87 5.34
N ASN A 129 1.50 -3.64 4.57
CA ASN A 129 2.75 -3.13 5.13
C ASN A 129 2.53 -1.80 5.87
N TYR A 130 1.78 -0.87 5.27
CA TYR A 130 1.43 0.37 5.95
C TYR A 130 0.59 0.16 7.21
N PHE A 131 -0.38 -0.76 7.19
CA PHE A 131 -1.20 -1.08 8.36
C PHE A 131 -0.36 -1.70 9.49
N MET A 132 0.54 -2.64 9.16
CA MET A 132 1.47 -3.24 10.14
C MET A 132 2.38 -2.17 10.75
N GLU A 133 2.96 -1.28 9.94
CA GLU A 133 3.88 -0.23 10.41
C GLU A 133 3.18 0.86 11.23
N THR A 134 1.95 1.25 10.85
CA THR A 134 1.29 2.45 11.40
C THR A 134 0.26 2.13 12.48
N ILE A 135 -0.38 0.96 12.41
CA ILE A 135 -1.44 0.56 13.35
C ILE A 135 -0.94 -0.52 14.32
N LEU A 136 -0.13 -1.46 13.85
CA LEU A 136 0.37 -2.56 14.69
C LEU A 136 1.76 -2.30 15.28
N ASP A 137 2.39 -1.16 14.97
CA ASP A 137 3.76 -0.83 15.39
C ASP A 137 4.81 -1.91 15.05
N GLY A 138 4.56 -2.69 13.99
CA GLY A 138 5.44 -3.78 13.53
C GLY A 138 5.19 -5.15 14.17
N GLU A 139 4.17 -5.31 15.03
CA GLU A 139 3.73 -6.59 15.59
C GLU A 139 3.04 -7.51 14.56
#